data_AF-A0A0B6ZFD9-F1
#
_entry.id   AF-A0A0B6ZFD9-F1
#
_cell.length_a   1.000
_cell.length_b   1.000
_cell.length_c   1.000
_cell.angle_alpha   90.00
_cell.angle_beta   90.00
_cell.angle_gamma   90.00
#
_symmetry.space_group_name_H-M   'P 1'
#
loop_
_entity.id
_entity.type
_entity.pdbx_description
1 polymer ?
#
loop_
_entity_poly.entity_id
_entity_poly.type
_entity_poly.pdbx_seq_one_letter_code
_entity_poly.pdbx_strand_id
1 'polypeptide(L)'
;TLLLHSSLTEVNMRYEGVEVISPTEFEVVLYLNQMGVFNFVDDGTIPGCAVLKLSDGRKRSMSLWVEFITASGYLSARKIRSRFQTLVAQAVDKCSYRDVVKMIPDTTEVKLRIKERYVVQITPAFRCGG
;
A
#
# COMPACT_ATOMS: atom_id res chain seq x y z
N THR A 1 -16.15 -1.88 5.32
CA THR A 1 -15.60 -1.35 4.06
C THR A 1 -14.42 -0.45 4.40
N LEU A 2 -13.20 -0.82 4.04
CA LEU A 2 -12.03 0.05 4.18
C LEU A 2 -12.23 1.23 3.22
N LEU A 3 -12.53 2.42 3.75
CA LEU A 3 -12.53 3.65 2.97
C LEU A 3 -11.07 4.09 2.81
N LEU A 4 -10.45 3.68 1.70
CA LEU A 4 -9.18 4.26 1.27
C LEU A 4 -9.49 5.64 0.69
N HIS A 5 -9.34 6.68 1.50
CA HIS A 5 -9.29 8.04 0.96
C HIS A 5 -7.99 8.17 0.17
N SER A 6 -8.07 8.39 -1.15
CA SER A 6 -6.87 8.55 -1.96
C SER A 6 -6.12 9.80 -1.53
N SER A 7 -4.86 9.65 -1.10
CA SER A 7 -3.98 10.78 -0.80
C SER A 7 -3.27 11.33 -2.05
N LEU A 8 -3.72 10.98 -3.26
CA LEU A 8 -3.08 11.46 -4.49
C LEU A 8 -3.43 12.94 -4.68
N THR A 9 -2.49 13.78 -4.28
CA THR A 9 -2.58 15.24 -4.35
C THR A 9 -1.65 15.74 -5.46
N GLU A 10 -2.17 16.60 -6.32
CA GLU A 10 -1.33 17.37 -7.24
C GLU A 10 -0.90 18.66 -6.53
N VAL A 11 0.41 18.82 -6.33
CA VAL A 11 1.01 20.01 -5.72
C VAL A 11 2.13 20.49 -6.63
N ASN A 12 2.08 21.76 -7.04
CA ASN A 12 3.08 22.36 -7.93
C ASN A 12 3.31 21.55 -9.23
N MET A 13 2.23 21.09 -9.88
CA MET A 13 2.25 20.28 -11.10
C MET A 13 2.95 18.92 -10.94
N ARG A 14 3.05 18.41 -9.70
CA ARG A 14 3.59 17.08 -9.41
C ARG A 14 2.59 16.31 -8.56
N TYR A 15 2.40 15.04 -8.90
CA TYR A 15 1.63 14.12 -8.08
C TYR A 15 2.48 13.62 -6.93
N GLU A 16 2.07 13.89 -5.69
CA GLU A 16 2.77 13.38 -4.52
C GLU A 16 2.69 11.85 -4.46
N GLY A 17 3.82 11.21 -4.17
CA GLY A 17 3.91 9.75 -4.09
C GLY A 17 3.96 9.05 -5.45
N VAL A 18 4.09 9.76 -6.57
CA VAL A 18 4.32 9.16 -7.89
C VAL A 18 5.80 9.21 -8.25
N GLU A 19 6.36 8.05 -8.56
CA GLU A 19 7.73 7.88 -9.05
C GLU A 19 7.70 7.40 -10.51
N VAL A 20 8.57 8.00 -11.33
CA VAL A 20 8.76 7.63 -12.74
C VAL A 20 9.94 6.67 -12.83
N ILE A 21 9.66 5.41 -13.16
CA ILE A 21 10.69 4.39 -13.36
C ILE A 21 11.20 4.43 -14.81
N SER A 22 10.26 4.54 -15.75
CA SER A 22 10.55 4.67 -17.19
C SER A 22 9.44 5.48 -17.89
N PRO A 23 9.59 5.81 -19.19
CA PRO A 23 8.52 6.49 -19.94
C PRO A 23 7.17 5.74 -19.96
N THR A 24 7.17 4.44 -19.62
CA THR A 24 5.97 3.60 -19.58
C THR A 24 5.74 2.90 -18.24
N GLU A 25 6.59 3.13 -17.23
CA GLU A 25 6.53 2.45 -15.94
C GLU A 25 6.55 3.46 -14.79
N PHE A 26 5.60 3.32 -13.88
CA PHE A 26 5.40 4.22 -12.76
C PHE A 26 5.15 3.44 -11.47
N GLU A 27 5.54 4.01 -10.35
CA GLU A 27 5.13 3.57 -9.02
C GLU A 27 4.32 4.66 -8.34
N VAL A 28 3.21 4.26 -7.72
CA VAL A 28 2.33 5.12 -6.94
C VAL A 28 2.32 4.61 -5.51
N VAL A 29 2.88 5.39 -4.59
CA VAL A 29 2.87 5.13 -3.16
C VAL A 29 1.53 5.58 -2.59
N LEU A 30 0.72 4.62 -2.15
CA LEU A 30 -0.55 4.87 -1.47
C LEU A 30 -0.30 4.98 0.03
N TYR A 31 -0.27 6.20 0.56
CA TYR A 31 -0.10 6.43 1.98
C TYR A 31 -1.36 6.04 2.77
N LEU A 32 -1.20 5.07 3.66
CA LEU A 32 -2.23 4.55 4.53
C LEU A 32 -2.30 5.33 5.84
N ASN A 33 -3.52 5.62 6.30
CA ASN A 33 -3.73 6.24 7.61
C ASN A 33 -3.28 5.31 8.74
N GLN A 34 -2.63 5.86 9.78
CA GLN A 34 -2.25 5.11 10.97
C GLN A 34 -2.58 5.89 12.25
N MET A 35 -2.84 5.15 13.34
CA MET A 35 -3.26 5.69 14.64
C MET A 35 -2.10 5.88 15.63
N GLY A 36 -0.84 5.87 15.16
CA GLY A 36 0.34 6.07 16.02
C GLY A 36 0.54 5.00 17.12
N VAL A 37 -0.03 3.80 16.95
CA VAL A 37 0.06 2.71 17.94
C VAL A 37 1.26 1.77 17.73
N PHE A 38 1.93 1.89 16.59
CA PHE A 38 3.09 1.09 16.21
C PHE A 38 4.39 1.87 16.41
N ASN A 39 5.41 1.18 16.89
CA ASN A 39 6.79 1.63 16.88
C ASN A 39 7.46 1.16 15.59
N PHE A 40 8.25 2.04 15.00
CA PHE A 40 9.22 1.67 13.97
C PHE A 40 10.41 0.98 14.64
N VAL A 41 10.73 -0.23 14.18
CA VAL A 41 11.85 -1.01 14.69
C VAL A 41 12.72 -1.40 13.50
N ASP A 42 13.94 -0.88 13.50
CA ASP A 42 15.01 -1.31 12.61
C ASP A 42 16.12 -1.90 13.48
N ASP A 43 16.22 -3.23 13.48
CA ASP A 43 17.22 -3.98 14.23
C ASP A 43 18.33 -4.54 13.31
N GLY A 44 18.32 -4.16 12.03
CA GLY A 44 19.30 -4.61 11.04
C GLY A 44 19.17 -6.07 10.61
N THR A 45 18.12 -6.79 11.04
CA THR A 45 17.94 -8.21 10.69
C THR A 45 17.74 -8.41 9.18
N ILE A 46 17.08 -7.45 8.50
CA ILE A 46 16.86 -7.49 7.06
C ILE A 46 17.35 -6.16 6.47
N PRO A 47 18.47 -6.16 5.72
CA PRO A 47 18.97 -4.95 5.09
C PRO A 47 17.92 -4.26 4.22
N GLY A 48 17.73 -2.95 4.44
CA GLY A 48 16.75 -2.13 3.71
C GLY A 48 15.30 -2.37 4.12
N CYS A 49 15.04 -3.10 5.20
CA CYS A 49 13.71 -3.35 5.74
C CYS A 49 13.63 -2.99 7.22
N ALA A 50 12.47 -2.51 7.62
CA ALA A 50 12.13 -2.28 9.02
C ALA A 50 10.76 -2.91 9.32
N VAL A 51 10.43 -3.03 10.60
CA VAL A 51 9.17 -3.61 11.04
C VAL A 51 8.38 -2.64 11.91
N LEU A 52 7.05 -2.70 11.78
CA LEU A 52 6.12 -1.97 12.65
C LEU A 52 5.59 -2.94 13.71
N LYS A 53 5.87 -2.64 14.98
CA LYS A 53 5.45 -3.47 16.12
C LYS A 53 4.58 -2.65 17.05
N LEU A 54 3.50 -3.25 17.57
CA LEU A 54 2.66 -2.60 18.58
C LEU A 54 3.53 -2.12 19.76
N SER A 55 3.32 -0.86 20.16
CA SER A 55 3.96 -0.28 21.34
C SER A 55 3.46 -0.91 22.65
N ASP A 56 2.18 -1.30 22.68
CA ASP A 56 1.52 -1.98 23.79
C ASP A 56 0.42 -2.89 23.23
N GLY A 57 0.36 -4.14 23.68
CA GLY A 57 -0.64 -5.11 23.25
C GLY A 57 -2.09 -4.66 23.52
N ARG A 58 -2.31 -3.83 24.54
CA ARG A 58 -3.64 -3.26 24.86
C ARG A 58 -4.14 -2.29 23.79
N LYS A 59 -3.24 -1.67 23.01
CA LYS A 59 -3.59 -0.76 21.90
C LYS A 59 -3.98 -1.50 20.61
N ARG A 60 -3.96 -2.84 20.59
CA ARG A 60 -4.29 -3.65 19.41
C ARG A 60 -5.66 -3.29 18.82
N SER A 61 -6.68 -3.17 19.67
CA SER A 61 -8.05 -2.84 19.26
C SER A 61 -8.23 -1.39 18.79
N MET A 62 -7.27 -0.51 19.10
CA MET A 62 -7.27 0.88 18.64
C MET A 62 -6.71 1.03 17.22
N SER A 63 -6.08 -0.01 16.68
CA SER A 63 -5.52 0.01 15.33
C SER A 63 -6.60 -0.15 14.27
N LEU A 64 -6.56 0.70 13.23
CA LEU A 64 -7.35 0.51 12.00
C LEU A 64 -7.00 -0.80 11.27
N TRP A 65 -5.81 -1.35 11.54
CA TRP A 65 -5.24 -2.48 10.82
C TRP A 65 -5.22 -3.75 11.66
N VAL A 66 -6.12 -3.85 12.65
CA VAL A 66 -6.13 -4.91 13.68
C VAL A 66 -6.08 -6.34 13.10
N GLU A 67 -6.75 -6.58 11.98
CA GLU A 67 -6.79 -7.89 11.30
C GLU A 67 -5.43 -8.31 10.69
N PHE A 68 -4.53 -7.35 10.47
CA PHE A 68 -3.21 -7.58 9.88
C PHE A 68 -2.09 -7.68 10.91
N ILE A 69 -2.41 -7.56 12.20
CA ILE A 69 -1.44 -7.68 13.29
C ILE A 69 -1.23 -9.16 13.61
N THR A 70 0.03 -9.62 13.64
CA THR A 70 0.38 -11.00 14.02
C THR A 70 0.07 -11.29 15.49
N ALA A 71 0.12 -12.56 15.89
CA ALA A 71 0.03 -12.91 17.31
C ALA A 71 1.14 -12.24 18.14
N SER A 72 2.34 -12.10 17.56
CA SER A 72 3.51 -11.45 18.15
C SER A 72 3.49 -9.91 18.09
N GLY A 73 2.42 -9.30 17.56
CA GLY A 73 2.22 -7.84 17.57
C GLY A 73 2.85 -7.07 16.41
N TYR A 74 3.35 -7.74 15.37
CA TYR A 74 3.90 -7.09 14.17
C TYR A 74 2.80 -6.81 13.15
N LEU A 75 2.86 -5.67 12.48
CA LEU A 75 1.97 -5.36 11.36
C LEU A 75 2.47 -6.03 10.08
N SER A 76 1.67 -6.91 9.49
CA SER A 76 2.09 -7.68 8.31
C SER A 76 1.86 -6.93 7.00
N ALA A 77 2.92 -6.37 6.42
CA ALA A 77 2.89 -5.75 5.09
C ALA A 77 2.38 -6.72 4.00
N ARG A 78 2.76 -8.01 4.08
CA ARG A 78 2.29 -9.05 3.14
C ARG A 78 0.78 -9.23 3.20
N LYS A 79 0.18 -9.31 4.40
CA LYS A 79 -1.28 -9.48 4.53
C LYS A 79 -2.04 -8.24 4.06
N ILE A 80 -1.53 -7.04 4.35
CA ILE A 80 -2.10 -5.78 3.86
C ILE A 80 -2.09 -5.78 2.33
N ARG A 81 -0.93 -6.08 1.71
CA ARG A 81 -0.80 -6.09 0.25
C ARG A 81 -1.70 -7.14 -0.41
N SER A 82 -1.78 -8.35 0.15
CA SER A 82 -2.66 -9.40 -0.36
C SER A 82 -4.14 -8.98 -0.32
N ARG A 83 -4.60 -8.37 0.78
CA ARG A 83 -5.96 -7.84 0.86
C ARG A 83 -6.19 -6.70 -0.13
N PHE A 84 -5.22 -5.80 -0.25
CA PHE A 84 -5.28 -4.68 -1.18
C PHE A 84 -5.33 -5.17 -2.64
N GLN A 85 -4.55 -6.17 -3.00
CA GLN A 85 -4.58 -6.80 -4.32
C GLN A 85 -5.96 -7.34 -4.67
N THR A 86 -6.63 -8.04 -3.73
CA THR A 86 -8.01 -8.52 -3.94
C THR A 86 -8.98 -7.35 -4.16
N LEU A 87 -8.86 -6.26 -3.41
CA LEU A 87 -9.71 -5.08 -3.56
C LEU A 87 -9.49 -4.40 -4.92
N VAL A 88 -8.23 -4.26 -5.34
CA VAL A 88 -7.89 -3.65 -6.64
C VAL A 88 -8.35 -4.53 -7.80
N ALA A 89 -8.19 -5.85 -7.73
CA ALA A 89 -8.73 -6.76 -8.74
C ALA A 89 -10.23 -6.54 -8.95
N GLN A 90 -11.00 -6.51 -7.85
CA GLN A 90 -12.45 -6.25 -7.90
C GLN A 90 -12.79 -4.85 -8.40
N ALA A 91 -11.97 -3.85 -8.08
CA ALA A 91 -12.18 -2.48 -8.51
C ALA A 91 -11.92 -2.31 -10.01
N VAL A 92 -10.88 -2.96 -10.55
CA VAL A 92 -10.54 -2.93 -11.98
C VAL A 92 -11.68 -3.48 -12.84
N ASP A 93 -12.37 -4.53 -12.37
CA ASP A 93 -13.50 -5.11 -13.10
C ASP A 93 -14.74 -4.20 -13.15
N LYS A 94 -14.84 -3.23 -12.22
CA LYS A 94 -16.04 -2.41 -12.01
C LYS A 94 -15.83 -0.92 -12.32
N CYS A 95 -14.60 -0.46 -12.49
CA CYS A 95 -14.32 0.96 -12.67
C CYS A 95 -14.72 1.47 -14.06
N SER A 96 -14.80 2.80 -14.21
CA SER A 96 -15.10 3.44 -15.49
C SER A 96 -14.08 3.15 -16.60
N TYR A 97 -12.88 2.68 -16.22
CA TYR A 97 -11.78 2.36 -17.13
C TYR A 97 -11.55 0.86 -17.32
N ARG A 98 -12.50 0.00 -16.90
CA ARG A 98 -12.38 -1.48 -16.92
C ARG A 98 -11.97 -2.07 -18.27
N ASP A 99 -12.29 -1.38 -19.38
CA ASP A 99 -11.98 -1.84 -20.74
C ASP A 99 -10.50 -1.63 -21.11
N VAL A 100 -9.82 -0.70 -20.43
CA VAL A 100 -8.43 -0.32 -20.72
C VAL A 100 -7.48 -0.49 -19.54
N VAL A 101 -7.97 -0.87 -18.36
CA VAL A 101 -7.15 -1.17 -17.19
C VAL A 101 -7.30 -2.64 -16.85
N LYS A 102 -6.18 -3.35 -16.72
CA LYS A 102 -6.13 -4.75 -16.30
C LYS A 102 -5.11 -4.92 -15.17
N MET A 103 -5.39 -5.81 -14.21
CA MET A 103 -4.38 -6.19 -13.23
C MET A 103 -3.39 -7.17 -13.86
N ILE A 104 -2.10 -7.00 -13.61
CA ILE A 104 -1.07 -7.95 -14.07
C ILE A 104 -1.11 -9.19 -13.14
N PRO A 105 -1.26 -10.41 -13.70
CA PRO A 105 -1.31 -11.64 -12.90
C PRO A 105 0.09 -12.10 -12.44
N ASP A 106 0.13 -13.21 -11.69
CA ASP A 106 1.35 -13.94 -11.32
C ASP A 106 2.42 -13.13 -10.56
N THR A 107 1.98 -12.13 -9.80
CA THR A 107 2.82 -11.32 -8.91
C THR A 107 2.14 -11.07 -7.58
N THR A 108 2.93 -10.87 -6.51
CA THR A 108 2.40 -10.43 -5.21
C THR A 108 2.26 -8.91 -5.11
N GLU A 109 2.74 -8.18 -6.12
CA GLU A 109 2.61 -6.73 -6.21
C GLU A 109 1.28 -6.34 -6.85
N VAL A 110 0.79 -5.15 -6.51
CA VAL A 110 -0.41 -4.60 -7.14
C VAL A 110 0.03 -3.80 -8.36
N LYS A 111 0.00 -4.43 -9.53
CA LYS A 111 0.37 -3.80 -10.80
C LYS A 111 -0.80 -3.74 -11.75
N LEU A 112 -1.01 -2.57 -12.35
CA LEU A 112 -2.00 -2.31 -13.37
C LEU A 112 -1.31 -2.13 -14.72
N ARG A 113 -1.89 -2.69 -15.77
CA ARG A 113 -1.59 -2.37 -17.16
C ARG A 113 -2.70 -1.48 -17.71
N ILE A 114 -2.33 -0.31 -18.22
CA ILE A 114 -3.24 0.70 -18.74
C ILE A 114 -3.00 0.85 -20.25
N LYS A 115 -4.07 0.71 -21.04
CA LYS A 115 -4.08 0.78 -22.51
C LYS A 115 -3.02 -0.11 -23.15
N GLU A 116 -2.77 -1.28 -22.57
CA GLU A 116 -1.72 -2.24 -22.99
C GLU A 116 -0.30 -1.64 -23.09
N ARG A 117 -0.06 -0.45 -22.55
CA ARG A 117 1.18 0.31 -22.77
C ARG A 117 1.86 0.71 -21.47
N TYR A 118 1.09 1.21 -20.51
CA TYR A 118 1.64 1.76 -19.27
C TYR A 118 1.50 0.74 -18.15
N VAL A 119 2.54 0.57 -17.34
CA VAL A 119 2.51 -0.25 -16.13
C VAL A 119 2.59 0.67 -14.93
N VAL A 120 1.66 0.49 -14.00
CA VAL A 120 1.60 1.26 -12.75
C VAL A 120 1.58 0.29 -11.58
N GLN A 121 2.63 0.31 -10.76
CA GLN A 121 2.63 -0.36 -9.46
C GLN A 121 1.98 0.55 -8.42
N ILE A 122 1.12 0.00 -7.58
CA ILE A 122 0.54 0.71 -6.43
C ILE A 122 1.05 0.07 -5.15
N THR A 123 1.85 0.81 -4.39
CA THR A 123 2.52 0.33 -3.19
C THR A 123 1.87 0.92 -1.94
N PRO A 124 1.12 0.13 -1.13
CA PRO A 124 0.63 0.61 0.15
C PRO A 124 1.80 0.89 1.09
N ALA A 125 1.83 2.08 1.68
CA ALA A 125 2.92 2.51 2.55
C ALA A 125 2.40 3.27 3.77
N PHE A 126 3.21 3.34 4.82
CA PHE A 126 2.99 4.22 5.96
C PHE A 126 4.04 5.32 5.94
N ARG A 127 3.60 6.58 6.01
CA ARG A 127 4.54 7.67 6.28
C ARG A 127 4.95 7.58 7.75
N CYS A 128 6.22 7.33 7.98
CA CYS A 128 6.80 7.41 9.32
C CYS A 128 7.18 8.87 9.57
N GLY A 129 6.41 9.55 10.44
CA GLY A 129 6.75 10.88 10.93
C GLY A 129 7.50 10.73 12.26
N GLY A 130 8.65 11.40 12.37
CA GLY A 130 9.23 11.79 13.65
C GLY A 130 8.68 13.14 14.07
#